data_AF-A0A840HR24-F1
#
_entry.id   AF-A0A840HR24-F1
#
_cell.length_a   1.000
_cell.length_b   1.000
_cell.length_c   1.000
_cell.angle_alpha   90.00
_cell.angle_beta   90.00
_cell.angle_gamma   90.00
#
_symmetry.space_group_name_H-M   'P 1'
#
loop_
_entity.id
_entity.type
_entity.pdbx_description
1 polymer ?
#
loop_
_entity_poly.entity_id
_entity_poly.type
_entity_poly.pdbx_seq_one_letter_code
_entity_poly.pdbx_strand_id
1 'polypeptide(L)'
;MYEQHDQAAPPDEGIGEVLSRLAESGKGYAQAEFNRQKIRAAEIGLEFRNIAALVAMAAFLVLAASVALMVGLIIALTPLISAWGATAVVVGVALAAALLFLVMARSRFRRLNGEGRP
;
A
#
# COMPACT_ATOMS: atom_id res chain seq x y z
N MET A 1 22.51 63.93 -24.16
CA MET A 1 23.61 63.04 -23.73
C MET A 1 23.13 62.35 -22.48
N TYR A 2 22.96 61.04 -22.55
CA TYR A 2 22.29 60.21 -21.54
C TYR A 2 22.94 60.38 -20.16
N GLU A 3 22.12 60.57 -19.12
CA GLU A 3 22.54 60.37 -17.73
C GLU A 3 23.04 58.94 -17.60
N GLN A 4 24.35 58.84 -17.49
CA GLN A 4 25.06 57.61 -17.22
C GLN A 4 24.65 57.21 -15.81
N HIS A 5 23.76 56.21 -15.70
CA HIS A 5 23.50 55.54 -14.44
C HIS A 5 24.85 55.07 -13.89
N ASP A 6 25.30 55.77 -12.85
CA ASP A 6 26.48 55.46 -12.07
C ASP A 6 26.22 54.12 -11.39
N GLN A 7 26.53 53.04 -12.10
CA GLN A 7 26.55 51.70 -11.53
C GLN A 7 27.75 51.68 -10.57
N ALA A 8 27.48 52.04 -9.31
CA ALA A 8 28.38 51.75 -8.21
C ALA A 8 28.76 50.26 -8.32
N ALA A 9 30.04 50.01 -8.59
CA ALA A 9 30.60 48.67 -8.60
C ALA A 9 30.18 47.97 -7.31
N PRO A 10 29.66 46.73 -7.36
CA PRO A 10 29.27 46.03 -6.16
C PRO A 10 30.49 46.01 -5.21
N PRO A 11 30.32 46.37 -3.93
CA PRO A 11 31.41 46.29 -2.95
C PRO A 11 32.01 44.90 -3.02
N ASP A 12 33.34 44.80 -2.91
CA ASP A 12 34.10 43.54 -2.87
C ASP A 12 33.45 42.57 -1.87
N GLU A 13 32.52 41.75 -2.36
CA GLU A 13 31.74 40.83 -1.54
C GLU A 13 32.73 39.73 -1.15
N GLY A 14 33.19 39.77 0.10
CA GLY A 14 34.21 38.85 0.59
C GLY A 14 33.77 37.41 0.34
N ILE A 15 34.71 36.55 -0.06
CA ILE A 15 34.44 35.12 -0.37
C ILE A 15 33.65 34.43 0.76
N GLY A 16 33.84 34.85 2.01
CA GLY A 16 33.07 34.39 3.16
C GLY A 16 31.56 34.72 3.10
N GLU A 17 31.19 35.90 2.60
CA GLU A 17 29.80 36.33 2.41
C GLU A 17 29.11 35.46 1.34
N VAL A 18 29.81 35.22 0.23
CA VAL A 18 29.35 34.33 -0.86
C VAL A 18 29.17 32.90 -0.37
N LEU A 19 30.12 32.39 0.42
CA LEU A 19 30.05 31.04 1.00
C LEU A 19 28.89 30.91 2.01
N SER A 20 28.66 31.95 2.82
CA SER A 20 27.53 32.03 3.75
C SER A 20 26.21 31.99 2.99
N ARG A 21 26.07 32.78 1.93
CA ARG A 21 24.86 32.80 1.08
C ARG A 21 24.60 31.47 0.37
N LEU A 22 25.65 30.78 -0.09
CA LEU A 22 25.53 29.43 -0.65
C LEU A 22 25.12 28.40 0.40
N ALA A 23 25.68 28.48 1.61
CA ALA A 23 25.33 27.58 2.72
C ALA A 23 23.87 27.78 3.16
N GLU A 24 23.42 29.02 3.21
CA GLU A 24 22.05 29.40 3.59
C GLU A 24 21.05 29.00 2.50
N SER A 25 21.38 29.23 1.23
CA SER A 25 20.59 28.77 0.08
C SER A 25 20.54 27.25 -0.01
N GLY A 26 21.64 26.56 0.28
CA GLY A 26 21.73 25.09 0.31
C GLY A 26 20.91 24.47 1.44
N LYS A 27 20.90 25.09 2.62
CA LYS A 27 19.99 24.71 3.73
C LYS A 27 18.54 24.89 3.32
N GLY A 28 18.18 26.02 2.72
CA GLY A 28 16.82 26.27 2.22
C GLY A 28 16.36 25.21 1.21
N TYR A 29 17.25 24.83 0.28
CA TYR A 29 16.99 23.79 -0.71
C TYR A 29 16.83 22.39 -0.08
N ALA A 30 17.71 22.03 0.86
CA ALA A 30 17.61 20.76 1.58
C ALA A 30 16.31 20.65 2.39
N GLN A 31 15.90 21.75 3.03
CA GLN A 31 14.64 21.81 3.78
C GLN A 31 13.42 21.71 2.86
N ALA A 32 13.50 22.28 1.65
CA ALA A 32 12.46 22.19 0.65
C ALA A 32 12.28 20.75 0.13
N GLU A 33 13.37 20.03 -0.14
CA GLU A 33 13.30 18.65 -0.62
C GLU A 33 12.80 17.69 0.47
N PHE A 34 13.21 17.91 1.72
CA PHE A 34 12.67 17.16 2.86
C PHE A 34 11.15 17.33 3.02
N ASN A 35 10.67 18.57 2.89
CA ASN A 35 9.24 18.85 2.94
C ASN A 35 8.49 18.25 1.74
N ARG A 36 9.10 18.19 0.55
CA ARG A 36 8.51 17.51 -0.62
C ARG A 36 8.34 16.02 -0.39
N GLN A 37 9.37 15.36 0.12
CA GLN A 37 9.31 13.93 0.43
C GLN A 37 8.29 13.63 1.52
N LYS A 38 8.18 14.51 2.54
CA LYS A 38 7.19 14.39 3.60
C LYS A 38 5.75 14.51 3.08
N ILE A 39 5.48 15.43 2.15
CA ILE A 39 4.16 15.59 1.54
C ILE A 39 3.81 14.36 0.69
N ARG A 40 4.72 13.86 -0.15
CA ARG A 40 4.48 12.62 -0.92
C ARG A 40 4.22 11.42 -0.02
N ALA A 41 4.98 11.27 1.07
CA ALA A 41 4.78 10.19 2.03
C ALA A 41 3.41 10.31 2.74
N ALA A 42 2.98 11.53 3.06
CA ALA A 42 1.68 11.77 3.68
C ALA A 42 0.51 11.52 2.71
N GLU A 43 0.62 11.93 1.45
CA GLU A 43 -0.38 11.67 0.40
C GLU A 43 -0.55 10.16 0.18
N ILE A 44 0.55 9.45 -0.02
CA ILE A 44 0.57 7.99 -0.17
C ILE A 44 -0.05 7.32 1.07
N GLY A 45 0.28 7.79 2.28
CA GLY A 45 -0.28 7.27 3.53
C GLY A 45 -1.80 7.45 3.65
N LEU A 46 -2.35 8.56 3.16
CA LEU A 46 -3.79 8.82 3.19
C LEU A 46 -4.55 7.92 2.20
N GLU A 47 -3.98 7.70 1.01
CA GLU A 47 -4.53 6.78 0.02
C GLU A 47 -4.48 5.32 0.50
N PHE A 48 -3.39 4.91 1.16
CA PHE A 48 -3.29 3.60 1.78
C PHE A 48 -4.41 3.34 2.79
N ARG A 49 -4.82 4.34 3.58
CA ARG A 49 -5.93 4.19 4.52
C ARG A 49 -7.25 3.92 3.81
N ASN A 50 -7.54 4.65 2.73
CA ASN A 50 -8.78 4.46 1.97
C ASN A 50 -8.78 3.09 1.27
N ILE A 51 -7.66 2.70 0.67
CA ILE A 51 -7.50 1.37 0.05
C ILE A 51 -7.66 0.28 1.11
N ALA A 52 -7.03 0.41 2.27
CA ALA A 52 -7.14 -0.55 3.36
C ALA A 52 -8.59 -0.69 3.85
N ALA A 53 -9.33 0.42 3.98
CA ALA A 53 -10.74 0.38 4.36
C ALA A 53 -11.61 -0.34 3.32
N LEU A 54 -11.39 -0.06 2.02
CA LEU A 54 -12.11 -0.75 0.93
C LEU A 54 -11.78 -2.24 0.88
N VAL A 55 -10.51 -2.61 1.02
CA VAL A 55 -10.06 -4.01 1.07
C VAL A 55 -10.66 -4.73 2.28
N ALA A 56 -10.68 -4.08 3.45
CA ALA A 56 -11.31 -4.64 4.65
C ALA A 56 -12.81 -4.88 4.45
N MET A 57 -13.52 -3.91 3.86
CA MET A 57 -14.95 -4.05 3.57
C MET A 57 -15.21 -5.16 2.54
N ALA A 58 -14.40 -5.24 1.48
CA ALA A 58 -14.51 -6.30 0.48
C ALA A 58 -14.26 -7.69 1.11
N ALA A 59 -13.22 -7.83 1.94
CA ALA A 59 -12.93 -9.07 2.66
C ALA A 59 -14.08 -9.48 3.60
N PHE A 60 -14.66 -8.51 4.32
CA PHE A 60 -15.83 -8.73 5.16
C PHE A 60 -17.05 -9.21 4.35
N LEU A 61 -17.34 -8.57 3.22
CA LEU A 61 -18.44 -8.97 2.34
C LEU A 61 -18.24 -10.37 1.75
N VAL A 62 -17.02 -10.72 1.35
CA VAL A 62 -16.69 -12.07 0.87
C VAL A 62 -16.89 -13.11 1.98
N LEU A 63 -16.49 -12.80 3.21
CA LEU A 63 -16.71 -13.68 4.36
C LEU A 63 -18.22 -13.86 4.65
N ALA A 64 -18.97 -12.76 4.70
CA ALA A 64 -20.42 -12.80 4.93
C ALA A 64 -21.15 -13.58 3.82
N ALA A 65 -20.80 -13.32 2.56
CA ALA A 65 -21.34 -14.03 1.41
C ALA A 65 -20.99 -15.53 1.44
N SER A 66 -19.77 -15.89 1.86
CA SER A 66 -19.35 -17.29 1.99
C SER A 66 -20.20 -18.03 3.04
N VAL A 67 -20.45 -17.40 4.20
CA VAL A 67 -21.32 -17.98 5.23
C VAL A 67 -22.76 -18.12 4.72
N ALA A 68 -23.30 -17.07 4.10
CA ALA A 68 -24.65 -17.10 3.53
C ALA A 68 -24.79 -18.19 2.45
N LEU A 69 -23.78 -18.35 1.59
CA LEU A 69 -23.72 -19.40 0.57
C LEU A 69 -23.72 -20.79 1.19
N MET A 70 -22.93 -21.02 2.25
CA MET A 70 -22.93 -22.29 2.98
C MET A 70 -24.32 -22.60 3.55
N VAL A 71 -24.97 -21.63 4.20
CA VAL A 71 -26.33 -21.80 4.74
C VAL A 71 -27.32 -22.12 3.62
N GLY A 72 -27.30 -21.36 2.53
CA GLY A 72 -28.16 -21.61 1.37
C GLY A 72 -27.96 -22.99 0.75
N LEU A 73 -26.71 -23.44 0.64
CA LEU A 73 -26.38 -24.76 0.10
C LEU A 73 -26.85 -25.89 1.02
N ILE A 74 -26.69 -25.74 2.33
CA ILE A 74 -27.19 -26.72 3.31
C ILE A 74 -28.71 -26.84 3.20
N ILE A 75 -29.44 -25.71 3.14
CA ILE A 75 -30.90 -25.70 2.98
C ILE A 75 -31.30 -26.37 1.66
N ALA A 76 -30.61 -26.07 0.56
CA ALA A 76 -30.89 -26.64 -0.75
C ALA A 76 -30.64 -28.16 -0.82
N LEU A 77 -29.62 -28.68 -0.12
CA LEU A 77 -29.27 -30.11 -0.10
C LEU A 77 -30.04 -30.92 0.94
N THR A 78 -30.53 -30.28 2.01
CA THR A 78 -31.28 -30.94 3.09
C THR A 78 -32.42 -31.85 2.58
N PRO A 79 -33.28 -31.45 1.62
CA PRO A 79 -34.35 -32.33 1.13
C PRO A 79 -33.85 -33.56 0.35
N LEU A 80 -32.60 -33.57 -0.14
CA LEU A 80 -32.05 -34.68 -0.91
C LEU A 80 -31.34 -35.71 -0.02
N ILE A 81 -30.57 -35.24 0.98
CA ILE A 81 -29.63 -36.10 1.73
C ILE A 81 -29.70 -35.94 3.25
N SER A 82 -30.76 -35.32 3.77
CA SER A 82 -30.95 -34.93 5.18
C SER A 82 -30.03 -33.79 5.64
N ALA A 83 -30.38 -33.15 6.76
CA ALA A 83 -29.62 -32.02 7.31
C ALA A 83 -28.17 -32.40 7.67
N TRP A 84 -27.97 -33.56 8.29
CA TRP A 84 -26.63 -34.03 8.67
C TRP A 84 -25.77 -34.36 7.45
N GLY A 85 -26.35 -35.03 6.44
CA GLY A 85 -25.67 -35.32 5.18
C GLY A 85 -25.28 -34.05 4.43
N ALA A 86 -26.20 -33.08 4.33
CA ALA A 86 -25.93 -31.79 3.69
C ALA A 86 -24.79 -31.05 4.39
N THR A 87 -24.80 -31.00 5.72
CA THR A 87 -23.76 -30.30 6.49
C THR A 87 -22.39 -30.95 6.30
N ALA A 88 -22.31 -32.28 6.35
CA ALA A 88 -21.07 -33.03 6.14
C ALA A 88 -20.48 -32.79 4.73
N VAL A 89 -21.32 -32.81 3.69
CA VAL A 89 -20.88 -32.56 2.31
C VAL A 89 -20.38 -31.14 2.13
N VAL A 90 -21.14 -30.14 2.59
CA VAL A 90 -20.77 -28.72 2.42
C VAL A 90 -19.47 -28.40 3.14
N VAL A 91 -19.33 -28.85 4.39
CA VAL A 91 -18.09 -28.67 5.16
C VAL A 91 -16.94 -29.43 4.52
N GLY A 92 -17.14 -30.66 4.08
CA GLY A 92 -16.12 -31.46 3.41
C GLY A 92 -15.58 -30.79 2.14
N VAL A 93 -16.46 -30.25 1.30
CA VAL A 93 -16.08 -29.51 0.08
C VAL A 93 -15.34 -28.21 0.43
N ALA A 94 -15.82 -27.45 1.42
CA ALA A 94 -15.17 -26.22 1.87
C ALA A 94 -13.75 -26.47 2.40
N LEU A 95 -13.56 -27.54 3.19
CA LEU A 95 -12.25 -27.94 3.70
C LEU A 95 -11.32 -28.42 2.58
N ALA A 96 -11.82 -29.18 1.61
CA ALA A 96 -11.04 -29.60 0.45
C ALA A 96 -10.56 -28.39 -0.38
N ALA A 97 -11.43 -27.41 -0.60
CA ALA A 97 -11.06 -26.16 -1.27
C ALA A 97 -10.02 -25.36 -0.47
N ALA A 98 -10.19 -25.25 0.85
CA ALA A 98 -9.22 -24.58 1.73
C ALA A 98 -7.84 -25.24 1.68
N LEU A 99 -7.78 -26.57 1.72
CA LEU A 99 -6.53 -27.33 1.60
C LEU A 99 -5.86 -27.10 0.23
N LEU A 100 -6.65 -27.10 -0.86
CA LEU A 100 -6.13 -26.80 -2.20
C LEU A 100 -5.49 -25.40 -2.25
N PHE A 101 -6.19 -24.39 -1.73
CA PHE A 101 -5.65 -23.03 -1.68
C PHE A 101 -4.40 -22.92 -0.80
N LEU A 102 -4.35 -23.62 0.34
CA LEU A 102 -3.17 -23.65 1.20
C LEU A 102 -1.95 -24.26 0.48
N VAL A 103 -2.16 -25.36 -0.26
CA VAL A 103 -1.11 -26.00 -1.06
C VAL A 103 -0.63 -25.06 -2.18
N MET A 104 -1.56 -24.41 -2.89
CA MET A 104 -1.22 -23.42 -3.92
C MET A 104 -0.45 -22.24 -3.32
N ALA A 105 -0.91 -21.65 -2.22
CA ALA A 105 -0.23 -20.55 -1.55
C ALA A 105 1.19 -20.95 -1.13
N ARG A 106 1.35 -22.13 -0.52
CA ARG A 106 2.65 -22.66 -0.14
C ARG A 106 3.58 -22.84 -1.33
N SER A 107 3.07 -23.31 -2.47
CA SER A 107 3.86 -23.43 -3.70
C SER A 107 4.40 -22.07 -4.18
N ARG A 108 3.61 -21.00 -4.04
CA ARG A 108 4.01 -19.65 -4.44
C ARG A 108 5.05 -19.07 -3.49
N PHE A 109 4.87 -19.21 -2.17
CA PHE A 109 5.86 -18.78 -1.19
C PHE A 109 7.20 -19.52 -1.34
N ARG A 110 7.19 -20.82 -1.64
CA ARG A 110 8.41 -21.58 -1.90
C ARG A 110 9.16 -21.09 -3.14
N ARG A 111 8.47 -20.57 -4.17
CA ARG A 111 9.13 -19.96 -5.34
C ARG A 111 9.84 -18.67 -4.98
N LEU A 112 9.19 -17.81 -4.20
CA LEU A 112 9.79 -16.55 -3.72
C LEU A 112 10.97 -16.79 -2.79
N ASN A 113 10.87 -17.78 -1.90
CA ASN A 113 11.95 -18.13 -0.98
C ASN A 113 13.05 -18.98 -1.63
N GLY A 114 12.76 -19.65 -2.75
CA GLY A 114 13.74 -20.42 -3.53
C GLY A 114 14.73 -19.55 -4.31
N GLU A 115 14.45 -18.25 -4.43
CA GLU A 115 15.34 -17.24 -5.03
C GLU A 115 16.26 -16.55 -3.97
N GLY A 116 16.21 -17.03 -2.72
CA GLY A 116 16.88 -16.48 -1.54
C GLY A 116 18.21 -17.14 -1.12
N ARG A 117 19.14 -17.33 -2.08
CA ARG A 117 20.65 -17.28 -2.00
C ARG A 117 21.42 -18.23 -1.03
N PRO A 118 22.74 -18.47 -1.20
CA PRO A 118 23.71 -18.05 -2.24
C PRO A 118 24.00 -19.08 -3.34
#